data_AF-A0A914L5Q2-F1
#
_entry.id   AF-A0A914L5Q2-F1
#
_cell.length_a   1.000
_cell.length_b   1.000
_cell.length_c   1.000
_cell.angle_alpha   90.00
_cell.angle_beta   90.00
_cell.angle_gamma   90.00
#
_symmetry.space_group_name_H-M   'P 1'
#
loop_
_entity.id
_entity.type
_entity.pdbx_description
1 polymer ?
#
loop_
_entity_poly.entity_id
_entity_poly.type
_entity_poly.pdbx_seq_one_letter_code
_entity_poly.pdbx_strand_id
1 'polypeptide(L)'
;MGATARTEIDTDHTMDAQSQFERVQKILKNKRLEMEKNLAIEEEERKKYGERAKRPSRLQEAGTSKEQPKIYQGLALYGAKEKEDTVKGNASSGLNRMGPIRATQYMRVSVRWDYAPDICKDYKETGYCTFGDSCKFMHDRTDYKHGWEIERDWEEGKLKESKDDEFLVSSEAESDTEQDKLPHSCYICRENFKQPVVTKCKHYFCEVCALQHYQKSKKCALCGEKTDGVFNVARDILAKIKTRNEAKLKEEIDEDSSPEQMEVKTLEFAEEGECEGTND
;
A
#
# COMPACT_ATOMS: atom_id res chain seq x y z
N MET A 1 -33.95 -2.23 -6.11
CA MET A 1 -34.21 -0.88 -6.64
C MET A 1 -34.02 0.14 -5.53
N GLY A 2 -32.78 0.59 -5.28
CA GLY A 2 -32.41 1.48 -4.17
C GLY A 2 -32.70 2.97 -4.42
N ALA A 3 -33.90 3.30 -4.91
CA ALA A 3 -34.24 4.66 -5.32
C ALA A 3 -34.26 5.66 -4.14
N THR A 4 -34.47 5.18 -2.92
CA THR A 4 -34.45 5.98 -1.68
C THR A 4 -33.20 5.74 -0.85
N ALA A 5 -32.10 5.29 -1.47
CA ALA A 5 -30.85 5.09 -0.77
C ALA A 5 -30.39 6.42 -0.15
N ARG A 6 -30.01 6.36 1.13
CA ARG A 6 -29.48 7.50 1.88
C ARG A 6 -27.99 7.29 2.10
N THR A 7 -27.21 8.35 2.00
CA THR A 7 -25.79 8.37 2.37
C THR A 7 -25.68 8.63 3.88
N GLU A 8 -25.49 7.56 4.65
CA GLU A 8 -25.35 7.58 6.12
C GLU A 8 -23.88 7.38 6.55
N ILE A 9 -22.96 8.02 5.81
CA ILE A 9 -21.52 7.93 6.07
C ILE A 9 -21.12 8.88 7.22
N ASP A 10 -21.76 10.04 7.28
CA ASP A 10 -21.51 11.08 8.28
C ASP A 10 -22.41 10.93 9.52
N THR A 11 -22.24 11.84 10.48
CA THR A 11 -23.10 11.91 11.68
C THR A 11 -24.57 12.09 11.32
N ASP A 12 -25.43 11.41 12.07
CA ASP A 12 -26.88 11.52 11.94
C ASP A 12 -27.38 12.97 11.99
N HIS A 13 -28.43 13.25 11.22
CA HIS A 13 -29.05 14.57 11.12
C HIS A 13 -29.51 15.16 12.47
N THR A 14 -29.79 14.32 13.46
CA THR A 14 -30.23 14.77 14.79
C THR A 14 -29.08 15.08 15.74
N MET A 15 -27.87 14.62 15.44
CA MET A 15 -26.72 14.75 16.33
C MET A 15 -25.59 15.59 15.74
N ASP A 16 -25.68 15.90 14.45
CA ASP A 16 -24.71 16.72 13.73
C ASP A 16 -24.54 18.12 14.33
N ALA A 17 -23.38 18.74 14.05
CA ALA A 17 -23.06 20.07 14.56
C ALA A 17 -24.11 21.13 14.15
N GLN A 18 -24.75 20.96 13.00
CA GLN A 18 -25.78 21.88 12.53
C GLN A 18 -27.07 21.80 13.35
N SER A 19 -27.56 20.61 13.67
CA SER A 19 -28.75 20.46 14.52
C SER A 19 -28.47 20.95 15.94
N GLN A 20 -27.26 20.77 16.45
CA GLN A 20 -26.84 21.36 17.72
C GLN A 20 -26.86 22.89 17.67
N PHE A 21 -26.33 23.50 16.61
CA PHE A 21 -26.39 24.95 16.40
C PHE A 21 -27.82 25.46 16.31
N GLU A 22 -28.69 24.80 15.53
CA GLU A 22 -30.11 25.15 15.42
C GLU A 22 -30.83 25.05 16.76
N ARG A 23 -30.53 24.04 17.59
CA ARG A 23 -31.08 23.92 18.95
C ARG A 23 -30.69 25.11 19.82
N VAL A 24 -29.42 25.50 19.80
CA VAL A 24 -28.92 26.66 20.56
C VAL A 24 -29.62 27.95 20.10
N GLN A 25 -29.70 28.19 18.79
CA GLN A 25 -30.39 29.36 18.25
C GLN A 25 -31.89 29.38 18.58
N LYS A 26 -32.56 28.22 18.53
CA LYS A 26 -33.97 28.08 18.92
C LYS A 26 -34.18 28.40 20.40
N ILE A 27 -33.27 27.95 21.28
CA ILE A 27 -33.33 28.27 22.72
C ILE A 27 -33.15 29.78 22.94
N LEU A 28 -32.18 30.41 22.27
CA LEU A 28 -31.96 31.86 22.39
C LEU A 28 -33.18 32.67 21.90
N LYS A 29 -33.74 32.28 20.75
CA LYS A 29 -34.94 32.92 20.19
C LYS A 29 -36.16 32.77 21.11
N ASN A 30 -36.36 31.59 21.69
CA ASN A 30 -37.43 31.37 22.65
C ASN A 30 -37.27 32.24 23.90
N LYS A 31 -36.04 32.34 24.44
CA LYS A 31 -35.75 33.22 25.59
C LYS A 31 -36.06 34.69 25.26
N ARG A 32 -35.73 35.16 24.05
CA ARG A 32 -36.07 36.52 23.61
C ARG A 32 -37.59 36.72 23.59
N LEU A 33 -38.33 35.81 22.96
CA LEU A 33 -39.80 35.89 22.89
C LEU A 33 -40.47 35.80 24.26
N GLU A 34 -39.95 34.99 25.18
CA GLU A 34 -40.44 34.93 26.56
C GLU A 34 -40.19 36.24 27.31
N MET A 35 -39.01 36.85 27.13
CA MET A 35 -38.74 38.17 27.71
C MET A 35 -39.68 39.24 27.14
N GLU A 36 -39.91 39.27 25.83
CA GLU A 36 -40.84 40.20 25.18
C GLU A 36 -42.28 40.03 25.69
N LYS A 37 -42.75 38.79 25.85
CA LYS A 37 -44.07 38.51 26.43
C LYS A 37 -44.18 38.99 27.86
N ASN A 38 -43.16 38.75 28.69
CA ASN A 38 -43.16 39.20 30.07
C ASN A 38 -43.20 40.73 30.17
N LEU A 39 -42.44 41.42 29.31
CA LEU A 39 -42.47 42.89 29.22
C LEU A 39 -43.84 43.41 28.78
N ALA A 40 -44.49 42.76 27.81
CA ALA A 40 -45.83 43.13 27.36
C ALA A 40 -46.88 42.95 28.46
N ILE A 41 -46.83 41.84 29.21
CA ILE A 41 -47.70 41.59 30.36
C ILE A 41 -47.50 42.68 31.43
N GLU A 42 -46.25 43.04 31.73
CA GLU A 42 -45.96 44.13 32.68
C GLU A 42 -46.52 45.48 32.21
N GLU A 43 -46.45 45.78 30.90
CA GLU A 43 -46.97 47.03 30.34
C GLU A 43 -48.50 47.08 30.41
N GLU A 44 -49.19 45.96 30.11
CA GLU A 44 -50.64 45.84 30.25
C GLU A 44 -51.09 45.98 31.71
N GLU A 45 -50.38 45.35 32.65
CA GLU A 45 -50.65 45.51 34.09
C GLU A 45 -50.49 46.96 34.55
N ARG A 46 -49.44 47.66 34.08
CA ARG A 46 -49.24 49.10 34.37
C ARG A 46 -50.37 49.96 33.83
N LYS A 47 -50.84 49.70 32.60
CA LYS A 47 -51.97 50.44 32.00
C LYS A 47 -53.29 50.18 32.72
N LYS A 48 -53.51 48.96 33.21
CA LYS A 48 -54.77 48.54 33.84
C LYS A 48 -54.91 49.03 35.29
N TYR A 49 -53.83 49.05 36.07
CA TYR A 49 -53.87 49.36 37.51
C TYR A 49 -53.22 50.72 37.89
N GLY A 50 -52.61 51.43 36.93
CA GLY A 50 -51.85 52.66 37.18
C GLY A 50 -50.65 52.45 38.11
N GLU A 51 -49.92 53.53 38.44
CA GLU A 51 -48.76 53.48 39.38
C GLU A 51 -49.14 53.02 40.81
N ARG A 52 -50.43 52.83 41.10
CA ARG A 52 -50.95 52.33 42.38
C ARG A 52 -51.02 50.80 42.49
N ALA A 53 -50.51 50.05 41.51
CA ALA A 53 -50.26 48.63 41.67
C ALA A 53 -49.16 48.41 42.74
N LYS A 54 -49.53 48.40 44.02
CA LYS A 54 -48.71 47.79 45.07
C LYS A 54 -48.42 46.36 44.63
N ARG A 55 -47.16 46.11 44.31
CA ARG A 55 -46.53 44.79 44.18
C ARG A 55 -47.24 43.80 45.12
N PRO A 56 -47.83 42.68 44.65
CA PRO A 56 -48.52 41.76 45.55
C PRO A 56 -47.58 41.41 46.70
N SER A 57 -47.99 41.76 47.92
CA SER A 57 -47.18 41.72 49.13
C SER A 57 -47.03 40.28 49.64
N ARG A 58 -46.29 39.48 48.87
CA ARG A 58 -45.75 38.17 49.29
C ARG A 58 -44.39 37.93 48.64
N LEU A 59 -43.53 38.95 48.64
CA LEU A 59 -42.18 38.96 48.10
C LEU A 59 -41.30 39.95 48.90
N GLN A 60 -41.20 39.71 50.20
CA GLN A 60 -40.04 40.06 51.01
C GLN A 60 -39.43 38.68 51.31
N GLU A 61 -38.35 38.23 50.68
CA GLU A 61 -37.03 38.84 50.58
C GLU A 61 -36.50 38.77 49.14
N ALA A 62 -36.08 39.91 48.58
CA ALA A 62 -35.40 39.98 47.29
C ALA A 62 -34.17 40.89 47.45
N GLY A 63 -33.22 40.40 48.24
CA GLY A 63 -31.88 40.95 48.42
C GLY A 63 -30.86 40.18 47.58
N THR A 64 -31.13 40.09 46.29
CA THR A 64 -30.27 39.84 45.12
C THR A 64 -31.26 39.87 43.95
N SER A 65 -30.84 40.28 42.75
CA SER A 65 -31.64 40.06 41.53
C SER A 65 -32.31 38.70 41.63
N LYS A 66 -33.63 38.55 41.37
CA LYS A 66 -34.29 37.24 41.35
C LYS A 66 -33.59 36.38 40.29
N GLU A 67 -32.48 35.76 40.66
CA GLU A 67 -31.72 34.83 39.85
C GLU A 67 -32.66 33.64 39.74
N GLN A 68 -33.25 33.48 38.55
CA GLN A 68 -33.78 32.18 38.19
C GLN A 68 -32.72 31.13 38.55
N PRO A 69 -33.09 29.94 39.06
CA PRO A 69 -32.11 28.91 39.35
C PRO A 69 -31.20 28.77 38.14
N LYS A 70 -29.87 28.91 38.34
CA LYS A 70 -28.84 28.77 37.29
C LYS A 70 -28.81 27.31 36.85
N ILE A 71 -29.84 26.89 36.15
CA ILE A 71 -29.99 25.55 35.59
C ILE A 71 -29.01 25.47 34.42
N TYR A 72 -28.15 24.46 34.44
CA TYR A 72 -27.20 24.26 33.36
C TYR A 72 -27.93 23.82 32.09
N GLN A 73 -27.82 24.62 31.03
CA GLN A 73 -28.51 24.41 29.76
C GLN A 73 -27.59 23.91 28.64
N GLY A 74 -26.37 23.48 28.97
CA GLY A 74 -25.37 22.98 28.02
C GLY A 74 -24.26 23.98 27.71
N LEU A 75 -23.05 23.46 27.45
CA LEU A 75 -21.82 24.24 27.28
C LEU A 75 -21.96 25.25 26.13
N ALA A 76 -22.55 24.84 25.01
CA ALA A 76 -22.68 25.63 23.80
C ALA A 76 -23.61 26.85 23.95
N LEU A 77 -24.44 26.92 24.99
CA LEU A 77 -25.33 28.05 25.22
C LEU A 77 -24.63 29.22 25.94
N TYR A 78 -23.59 28.93 26.73
CA TYR A 78 -22.83 29.94 27.44
C TYR A 78 -21.95 30.71 26.44
N GLY A 79 -22.16 32.03 26.33
CA GLY A 79 -21.45 32.89 25.38
C GLY A 79 -22.01 32.86 23.95
N ALA A 80 -23.05 32.08 23.69
CA ALA A 80 -23.71 32.07 22.39
C ALA A 80 -24.56 33.34 22.19
N LYS A 81 -24.41 33.96 21.03
CA LYS A 81 -25.25 35.07 20.57
C LYS A 81 -26.24 34.57 19.53
N GLU A 82 -27.43 35.16 19.53
CA GLU A 82 -28.38 34.91 18.46
C GLU A 82 -27.82 35.50 17.15
N LYS A 83 -27.90 34.73 16.07
CA LYS A 83 -27.57 35.24 14.74
C LYS A 83 -28.80 35.89 14.14
N GLU A 84 -28.65 37.13 13.69
CA GLU A 84 -29.71 37.87 13.02
C GLU A 84 -29.81 37.47 11.54
N ASP A 85 -31.01 37.59 10.98
CA ASP A 85 -31.26 37.42 9.56
C ASP A 85 -30.61 38.60 8.81
N THR A 86 -29.53 38.32 8.08
CA THR A 86 -28.86 39.33 7.26
C THR A 86 -29.59 39.52 5.93
N VAL A 87 -29.40 40.66 5.26
CA VAL A 87 -29.91 40.91 3.88
C VAL A 87 -29.48 39.80 2.89
N LYS A 88 -28.36 39.13 3.17
CA LYS A 88 -27.82 38.01 2.37
C LYS A 88 -28.49 36.65 2.64
N GLY A 89 -29.43 36.57 3.58
CA GLY A 89 -30.22 35.38 3.86
C GLY A 89 -30.52 35.16 5.33
N ASN A 90 -31.42 34.21 5.59
CA ASN A 90 -31.83 33.83 6.95
C ASN A 90 -30.63 33.35 7.80
N ALA A 91 -30.75 33.50 9.11
CA ALA A 91 -29.87 32.96 10.14
C ALA A 91 -29.73 31.43 10.05
N SER A 92 -30.70 30.76 9.41
CA SER A 92 -30.67 29.32 9.10
C SER A 92 -30.00 28.97 7.76
N SER A 93 -29.60 29.94 6.94
CA SER A 93 -28.95 29.69 5.65
C SER A 93 -27.50 29.21 5.80
N GLY A 94 -26.99 28.51 4.77
CA GLY A 94 -25.63 27.93 4.78
C GLY A 94 -24.51 28.96 4.97
N LEU A 95 -24.76 30.25 4.69
CA LEU A 95 -23.79 31.33 4.91
C LEU A 95 -23.59 31.67 6.39
N ASN A 96 -24.62 31.43 7.21
CA ASN A 96 -24.63 31.76 8.64
C ASN A 96 -24.31 30.53 9.53
N ARG A 97 -24.28 29.31 8.97
CA ARG A 97 -23.85 28.09 9.65
C ARG A 97 -22.33 27.98 9.56
N MET A 98 -21.64 28.27 10.66
CA MET A 98 -20.19 28.10 10.77
C MET A 98 -19.90 26.77 11.49
N GLY A 99 -18.99 25.98 10.93
CA GLY A 99 -18.60 24.67 11.44
C GLY A 99 -18.82 23.54 10.41
N PRO A 100 -18.71 22.27 10.85
CA PRO A 100 -18.95 21.11 9.99
C PRO A 100 -20.32 21.20 9.29
N ILE A 101 -20.30 21.14 7.96
CA ILE A 101 -21.50 21.25 7.14
C ILE A 101 -22.12 19.87 6.93
N ARG A 102 -23.45 19.80 7.01
CA ARG A 102 -24.20 18.57 6.76
C ARG A 102 -24.09 18.20 5.28
N ALA A 103 -23.65 16.97 4.99
CA ALA A 103 -23.66 16.43 3.64
C ALA A 103 -25.08 16.15 3.13
N THR A 104 -25.25 16.14 1.80
CA THR A 104 -26.52 15.83 1.16
C THR A 104 -26.82 14.33 1.23
N GLN A 105 -27.97 13.95 1.79
CA GLN A 105 -28.31 12.54 2.04
C GLN A 105 -28.75 11.73 0.82
N TYR A 106 -29.20 12.41 -0.24
CA TYR A 106 -29.84 11.76 -1.40
C TYR A 106 -29.00 11.90 -2.68
N MET A 107 -27.74 12.29 -2.54
CA MET A 107 -26.84 12.47 -3.67
C MET A 107 -25.59 11.62 -3.43
N ARG A 108 -25.28 10.77 -4.40
CA ARG A 108 -23.98 10.08 -4.45
C ARG A 108 -23.01 10.95 -5.23
N VAL A 109 -21.86 11.25 -4.63
CA VAL A 109 -20.77 11.93 -5.33
C VAL A 109 -20.16 10.95 -6.34
N SER A 110 -19.95 11.41 -7.59
CA SER A 110 -19.24 10.64 -8.61
C SER A 110 -17.78 10.52 -8.21
N VAL A 111 -17.29 9.30 -8.09
CA VAL A 111 -15.87 9.02 -7.79
C VAL A 111 -15.16 8.75 -9.10
N ARG A 112 -14.05 9.46 -9.35
CA ARG A 112 -13.10 9.18 -10.44
C ARG A 112 -11.76 8.81 -9.81
N TRP A 113 -11.19 7.70 -10.24
CA TRP A 113 -9.83 7.34 -9.87
C TRP A 113 -8.83 8.23 -10.62
N ASP A 114 -7.95 8.90 -9.88
CA ASP A 114 -6.89 9.72 -10.46
C ASP A 114 -5.57 8.95 -10.42
N TYR A 115 -5.21 8.35 -11.56
CA TYR A 115 -4.03 7.50 -11.67
C TYR A 115 -2.72 8.27 -11.90
N ALA A 116 -2.78 9.57 -12.18
CA ALA A 116 -1.58 10.37 -12.47
C ALA A 116 -0.91 10.81 -11.15
N PRO A 117 0.29 10.29 -10.80
CA PRO A 117 0.97 10.69 -9.59
C PRO A 117 1.72 12.00 -9.80
N ASP A 118 1.62 12.92 -8.85
CA ASP A 118 2.40 14.17 -8.83
C ASP A 118 3.83 13.93 -8.29
N ILE A 119 4.57 12.99 -8.88
CA ILE A 119 5.95 12.67 -8.48
C ILE A 119 6.94 13.32 -9.45
N CYS A 120 7.97 13.96 -8.91
CA CYS A 120 9.03 14.56 -9.70
C CYS A 120 9.84 13.46 -10.41
N LYS A 121 9.73 13.41 -11.74
CA LYS A 121 10.47 12.46 -12.58
C LYS A 121 11.98 12.56 -12.38
N ASP A 122 12.53 13.78 -12.46
CA ASP A 122 13.97 14.02 -12.36
C ASP A 122 14.49 13.60 -10.99
N TYR A 123 13.77 13.91 -9.92
CA TYR A 123 14.15 13.51 -8.56
C TYR A 123 14.04 12.00 -8.33
N LYS A 124 13.01 11.35 -8.89
CA LYS A 124 12.84 9.90 -8.76
C LYS A 124 13.96 9.13 -9.47
N GLU A 125 14.24 9.48 -10.73
CA GLU A 125 15.24 8.79 -11.56
C GLU A 125 16.67 9.13 -11.13
N THR A 126 16.98 10.42 -10.93
CA THR A 126 18.37 10.87 -10.73
C THR A 126 18.72 11.16 -9.28
N GLY A 127 17.72 11.35 -8.40
CA GLY A 127 17.92 11.85 -7.04
C GLY A 127 18.20 13.35 -6.96
N TYR A 128 18.16 14.08 -8.09
CA TYR A 128 18.40 15.51 -8.15
C TYR A 128 17.34 16.21 -9.00
N CYS A 129 16.61 17.14 -8.40
CA CYS A 129 15.73 18.04 -9.12
C CYS A 129 16.40 19.40 -9.28
N THR A 130 16.44 19.92 -10.51
CA THR A 130 17.00 21.24 -10.82
C THR A 130 16.24 22.38 -10.12
N PHE A 131 14.96 22.17 -9.82
CA PHE A 131 14.11 23.12 -9.10
C PHE A 131 14.25 23.05 -7.58
N GLY A 132 14.95 22.03 -7.05
CA GLY A 132 15.07 21.79 -5.61
C GLY A 132 13.70 21.82 -4.91
N ASP A 133 13.64 22.43 -3.74
CA ASP A 133 12.41 22.50 -2.93
C ASP A 133 11.31 23.41 -3.52
N SER A 134 11.60 24.12 -4.61
CA SER A 134 10.58 24.92 -5.33
C SER A 134 9.80 24.09 -6.34
N CYS A 135 10.11 22.80 -6.49
CA CYS A 135 9.41 21.90 -7.38
C CYS A 135 7.94 21.74 -6.94
N LYS A 136 7.00 21.86 -7.90
CA LYS A 136 5.57 21.60 -7.66
C LYS A 136 5.29 20.11 -7.37
N PHE A 137 6.15 19.23 -7.89
CA PHE A 137 5.98 17.78 -7.80
C PHE A 137 6.69 17.21 -6.57
N MET A 138 6.17 16.12 -6.04
CA MET A 138 6.69 15.46 -4.84
C MET A 138 8.07 14.84 -5.09
N HIS A 139 8.99 15.09 -4.16
CA HIS A 139 10.32 14.51 -4.13
C HIS A 139 10.32 13.17 -3.39
N ASP A 140 9.79 12.14 -4.04
CA ASP A 140 9.81 10.77 -3.55
C ASP A 140 10.62 9.86 -4.49
N ARG A 141 11.32 8.88 -3.93
CA ARG A 141 12.12 7.86 -4.65
C ARG A 141 11.58 6.45 -4.48
N THR A 142 10.39 6.31 -3.91
CA THR A 142 9.71 5.02 -3.81
C THR A 142 9.35 4.46 -5.20
N ASP A 143 9.55 3.16 -5.37
CA ASP A 143 9.33 2.39 -6.59
C ASP A 143 8.17 1.39 -6.44
N TYR A 144 7.23 1.66 -5.53
CA TYR A 144 6.01 0.86 -5.39
C TYR A 144 5.18 0.82 -6.67
N LYS A 145 4.61 -0.35 -6.95
CA LYS A 145 3.69 -0.56 -8.07
C LYS A 145 2.45 0.32 -7.94
N HIS A 146 1.98 0.84 -9.06
CA HIS A 146 0.75 1.62 -9.11
C HIS A 146 -0.49 0.70 -9.00
N GLY A 147 -1.62 1.25 -8.55
CA GLY A 147 -2.85 0.46 -8.37
C GLY A 147 -3.28 -0.31 -9.63
N TRP A 148 -3.13 0.30 -10.82
CA TRP A 148 -3.45 -0.35 -12.09
C TRP A 148 -2.49 -1.49 -12.46
N GLU A 149 -1.22 -1.40 -12.05
CA GLU A 149 -0.25 -2.49 -12.24
C GLU A 149 -0.58 -3.67 -11.34
N ILE A 150 -1.01 -3.38 -10.10
CA ILE A 150 -1.44 -4.39 -9.12
C ILE A 150 -2.72 -5.09 -9.60
N GLU A 151 -3.71 -4.34 -10.09
CA GLU A 151 -4.95 -4.90 -10.66
C GLU A 151 -4.65 -5.84 -11.83
N ARG A 152 -3.75 -5.44 -12.75
CA ARG A 152 -3.32 -6.30 -13.86
C ARG A 152 -2.62 -7.57 -13.37
N ASP A 153 -1.64 -7.45 -12.47
CA ASP A 153 -0.92 -8.61 -11.93
C ASP A 153 -1.87 -9.57 -11.16
N TRP A 154 -2.91 -9.03 -10.53
CA TRP A 154 -3.96 -9.79 -9.86
C TRP A 154 -4.87 -10.53 -10.85
N GLU A 155 -5.29 -9.88 -11.93
CA GLU A 155 -6.09 -10.48 -13.00
C GLU A 155 -5.32 -11.58 -13.75
N GLU A 156 -4.04 -11.35 -14.01
CA GLU A 156 -3.10 -12.31 -14.59
C GLU A 156 -2.79 -13.49 -13.66
N GLY A 157 -3.27 -13.46 -12.40
CA GLY A 157 -3.13 -14.55 -11.44
C GLY A 157 -1.75 -14.65 -10.79
N LYS A 158 -0.79 -13.79 -11.15
CA LYS A 158 0.55 -13.72 -10.55
C LYS A 158 0.50 -13.44 -9.04
N LEU A 159 -0.54 -12.73 -8.59
CA LEU A 159 -0.73 -12.37 -7.18
C LEU A 159 -1.74 -13.28 -6.45
N LYS A 160 -2.38 -14.24 -7.13
CA LYS A 160 -3.33 -15.19 -6.51
C LYS A 160 -2.65 -16.40 -5.90
N GLU A 161 -1.47 -16.76 -6.37
CA GLU A 161 -0.62 -17.73 -5.71
C GLU A 161 0.06 -17.03 -4.53
N SER A 162 -0.63 -16.96 -3.39
CA SER A 162 0.03 -16.66 -2.12
C SER A 162 0.94 -17.85 -1.77
N LYS A 163 2.11 -17.91 -2.41
CA LYS A 163 3.24 -18.64 -1.85
C LYS A 163 3.68 -17.81 -0.66
N ASP A 164 3.16 -18.17 0.51
CA ASP A 164 3.49 -17.53 1.80
C ASP A 164 5.01 -17.53 2.07
N ASP A 165 5.77 -18.34 1.31
CA ASP A 165 7.21 -18.49 1.37
C ASP A 165 8.00 -17.61 0.38
N GLU A 166 7.37 -16.90 -0.56
CA GLU A 166 8.09 -16.16 -1.63
C GLU A 166 8.73 -14.84 -1.15
N PHE A 167 8.19 -14.24 -0.09
CA PHE A 167 8.76 -13.01 0.52
C PHE A 167 9.46 -13.25 1.86
N LEU A 168 9.51 -14.51 2.32
CA LEU A 168 10.36 -14.88 3.44
C LEU A 168 11.81 -14.85 2.96
N VAL A 169 12.54 -13.78 3.28
CA VAL A 169 14.01 -13.80 3.32
C VAL A 169 14.44 -14.61 4.55
N SER A 170 14.04 -15.88 4.58
CA SER A 170 14.63 -16.87 5.45
C SER A 170 15.93 -17.30 4.79
N SER A 171 17.04 -17.24 5.50
CA SER A 171 18.32 -17.85 5.09
C SER A 171 18.27 -19.38 4.89
N GLU A 172 17.06 -19.96 4.88
CA GLU A 172 16.75 -21.38 4.99
C GLU A 172 15.65 -21.82 4.01
N ALA A 173 15.13 -20.93 3.15
CA ALA A 173 14.10 -21.24 2.14
C ALA A 173 14.69 -21.24 0.72
N GLU A 174 15.80 -21.95 0.53
CA GLU A 174 15.97 -22.73 -0.69
C GLU A 174 15.54 -24.15 -0.30
N SER A 175 14.51 -24.67 -0.95
CA SER A 175 14.22 -26.10 -0.95
C SER A 175 15.31 -26.81 -1.75
N ASP A 176 16.51 -26.78 -1.20
CA ASP A 176 17.64 -27.53 -1.66
C ASP A 176 17.72 -28.76 -0.77
N THR A 177 17.30 -29.88 -1.35
CA THR A 177 17.83 -31.18 -0.98
C THR A 177 19.34 -31.01 -0.66
N GLU A 178 19.91 -31.76 0.30
CA GLU A 178 21.32 -31.62 0.72
C GLU A 178 22.37 -31.78 -0.42
N GLN A 179 21.89 -31.92 -1.65
CA GLN A 179 22.53 -32.05 -2.94
C GLN A 179 22.81 -30.72 -3.65
N ASP A 180 22.75 -29.55 -3.02
CA ASP A 180 23.21 -28.28 -3.65
C ASP A 180 24.26 -27.51 -2.83
N LYS A 181 24.44 -27.84 -1.55
CA LYS A 181 25.58 -27.37 -0.74
C LYS A 181 26.94 -27.97 -1.11
N LEU A 182 27.05 -28.80 -2.17
CA LEU A 182 28.38 -29.30 -2.59
C LEU A 182 28.95 -28.39 -3.68
N PRO A 183 30.22 -27.96 -3.55
CA PRO A 183 30.87 -27.08 -4.52
C PRO A 183 30.91 -27.71 -5.91
N HIS A 184 30.78 -26.87 -6.94
CA HIS A 184 30.72 -27.28 -8.34
C HIS A 184 32.08 -27.24 -9.06
N SER A 185 33.06 -26.52 -8.50
CA SER A 185 34.43 -26.41 -9.02
C SER A 185 35.46 -26.79 -7.96
N CYS A 186 36.60 -27.32 -8.42
CA CYS A 186 37.70 -27.65 -7.53
C CYS A 186 38.40 -26.39 -7.05
N TYR A 187 38.67 -26.28 -5.75
CA TYR A 187 39.34 -25.10 -5.18
C TYR A 187 40.76 -24.87 -5.72
N ILE A 188 41.48 -25.94 -6.08
CA ILE A 188 42.89 -25.87 -6.50
C ILE A 188 43.02 -25.44 -7.96
N CYS A 189 42.28 -26.09 -8.88
CA CYS A 189 42.35 -25.77 -10.31
C CYS A 189 41.26 -24.81 -10.80
N ARG A 190 40.22 -24.53 -10.00
CA ARG A 190 39.05 -23.72 -10.36
C ARG A 190 38.24 -24.23 -11.57
N GLU A 191 38.58 -25.41 -12.09
CA GLU A 191 37.85 -26.12 -13.13
C GLU A 191 36.79 -27.07 -12.53
N ASN A 192 35.92 -27.62 -13.38
CA ASN A 192 35.04 -28.73 -13.01
C ASN A 192 35.85 -29.94 -12.51
N PHE A 193 35.25 -30.70 -11.60
CA PHE A 193 35.92 -31.85 -11.01
C PHE A 193 36.19 -32.96 -12.02
N LYS A 194 37.47 -33.25 -12.26
CA LYS A 194 37.95 -34.44 -12.97
C LYS A 194 38.35 -35.48 -11.91
N GLN A 195 37.61 -36.59 -11.83
CA GLN A 195 37.77 -37.63 -10.79
C GLN A 195 37.79 -37.03 -9.36
N PRO A 196 36.61 -36.65 -8.82
CA PRO A 196 36.54 -36.01 -7.50
C PRO A 196 36.87 -36.98 -6.35
N VAL A 197 37.67 -36.51 -5.40
CA VAL A 197 38.04 -37.19 -4.16
C VAL A 197 37.63 -36.38 -2.93
N VAL A 198 37.27 -37.07 -1.85
CA VAL A 198 36.88 -36.51 -0.55
C VAL A 198 37.98 -36.80 0.47
N THR A 199 38.32 -35.76 1.23
CA THR A 199 39.20 -35.88 2.40
C THR A 199 38.38 -36.17 3.67
N LYS A 200 39.02 -36.61 4.76
CA LYS A 200 38.36 -36.79 6.06
C LYS A 200 37.56 -35.57 6.52
N CYS A 201 38.04 -34.39 6.17
CA CYS A 201 37.48 -33.08 6.47
C CYS A 201 36.25 -32.72 5.60
N LYS A 202 35.72 -33.66 4.80
CA LYS A 202 34.63 -33.45 3.82
C LYS A 202 34.92 -32.40 2.75
N HIS A 203 36.20 -32.12 2.46
CA HIS A 203 36.60 -31.25 1.36
C HIS A 203 36.85 -32.05 0.08
N TYR A 204 36.38 -31.50 -1.04
CA TYR A 204 36.40 -32.12 -2.37
C TYR A 204 37.48 -31.53 -3.28
N PHE A 205 38.22 -32.39 -3.96
CA PHE A 205 39.29 -32.00 -4.89
C PHE A 205 39.32 -32.94 -6.10
N CYS A 206 40.01 -32.56 -7.19
CA CYS A 206 40.39 -33.50 -8.24
C CYS A 206 41.51 -34.44 -7.75
N GLU A 207 41.56 -35.68 -8.23
CA GLU A 207 42.61 -36.66 -7.91
C GLU A 207 44.02 -36.07 -8.07
N VAL A 208 44.31 -35.51 -9.25
CA VAL A 208 45.62 -34.91 -9.56
C VAL A 208 45.94 -33.73 -8.63
N CYS A 209 44.93 -32.89 -8.36
CA CYS A 209 45.11 -31.71 -7.51
C CYS A 209 45.37 -32.09 -6.04
N ALA A 210 44.66 -33.09 -5.53
CA ALA A 210 44.86 -33.60 -4.18
C ALA A 210 46.26 -34.20 -4.00
N LEU A 211 46.72 -34.99 -4.98
CA LEU A 211 48.05 -35.60 -4.96
C LEU A 211 49.17 -34.57 -5.03
N GLN A 212 49.08 -33.61 -5.97
CA GLN A 212 50.08 -32.54 -6.10
C GLN A 212 50.15 -31.65 -4.85
N HIS A 213 49.01 -31.37 -4.22
CA HIS A 213 48.98 -30.61 -2.97
C HIS A 213 49.56 -31.41 -1.82
N TYR A 214 49.25 -32.71 -1.70
CA TYR A 214 49.78 -33.58 -0.65
C TYR A 214 51.31 -33.71 -0.69
N GLN A 215 51.89 -33.73 -1.90
CA GLN A 215 53.34 -33.69 -2.09
C GLN A 215 53.98 -32.40 -1.55
N LYS A 216 53.29 -31.25 -1.70
CA LYS A 216 53.77 -29.95 -1.22
C LYS A 216 53.49 -29.71 0.26
N SER A 217 52.32 -30.13 0.74
CA SER A 217 51.92 -30.01 2.13
C SER A 217 50.98 -31.15 2.54
N LYS A 218 51.24 -31.75 3.70
CA LYS A 218 50.44 -32.87 4.26
C LYS A 218 49.09 -32.42 4.86
N LYS A 219 48.62 -31.22 4.50
CA LYS A 219 47.42 -30.58 5.03
C LYS A 219 46.37 -30.40 3.93
N CYS A 220 45.11 -30.29 4.31
CA CYS A 220 44.01 -29.97 3.42
C CYS A 220 44.12 -28.52 2.93
N ALA A 221 43.85 -28.28 1.64
CA ALA A 221 43.98 -26.95 1.04
C ALA A 221 42.92 -25.93 1.48
N LEU A 222 41.81 -26.37 2.09
CA LEU A 222 40.71 -25.52 2.53
C LEU A 222 40.76 -25.22 4.04
N CYS A 223 40.81 -26.26 4.87
CA CYS A 223 40.77 -26.13 6.33
C CYS A 223 42.14 -26.25 7.01
N GLY A 224 43.19 -26.70 6.31
CA GLY A 224 44.51 -26.89 6.91
C GLY A 224 44.65 -28.10 7.84
N GLU A 225 43.61 -28.93 8.00
CA GLU A 225 43.67 -30.18 8.76
C GLU A 225 44.59 -31.22 8.11
N LYS A 226 45.19 -32.10 8.90
CA LYS A 226 46.05 -33.17 8.39
C LYS A 226 45.20 -34.23 7.70
N THR A 227 45.49 -34.54 6.45
CA THR A 227 44.70 -35.50 5.65
C THR A 227 45.11 -36.95 5.87
N ASP A 228 46.22 -37.20 6.57
CA ASP A 228 46.83 -38.52 6.86
C ASP A 228 46.99 -39.44 5.63
N GLY A 229 47.05 -38.87 4.42
CA GLY A 229 47.14 -39.63 3.17
C GLY A 229 45.89 -40.42 2.81
N VAL A 230 44.74 -40.17 3.46
CA VAL A 230 43.48 -40.84 3.18
C VAL A 230 42.61 -39.98 2.27
N PHE A 231 42.43 -40.44 1.03
CA PHE A 231 41.56 -39.81 0.03
C PHE A 231 40.57 -40.86 -0.49
N ASN A 232 39.28 -40.61 -0.30
CA ASN A 232 38.22 -41.52 -0.75
C ASN A 232 37.58 -40.98 -2.03
N VAL A 233 37.02 -41.85 -2.89
CA VAL A 233 36.31 -41.41 -4.09
C VAL A 233 35.00 -40.71 -3.70
N ALA A 234 34.74 -39.53 -4.27
CA ALA A 234 33.56 -38.72 -3.97
C ALA A 234 32.33 -39.18 -4.77
N ARG A 235 31.55 -40.11 -4.20
CA ARG A 235 30.31 -40.60 -4.83
C ARG A 235 29.23 -39.52 -4.96
N ASP A 236 29.18 -38.61 -3.99
CA ASP A 236 28.16 -37.55 -3.93
C ASP A 236 28.33 -36.53 -5.07
N ILE A 237 29.56 -36.11 -5.36
CA ILE A 237 29.84 -35.21 -6.49
C ILE A 237 29.66 -35.93 -7.83
N LEU A 238 30.05 -37.20 -7.93
CA LEU A 238 29.83 -37.97 -9.14
C LEU A 238 28.34 -38.11 -9.49
N ALA A 239 27.47 -38.24 -8.49
CA ALA A 239 26.02 -38.25 -8.71
C ALA A 239 25.53 -36.91 -9.30
N LYS A 240 26.01 -35.78 -8.77
CA LYS A 240 25.65 -34.44 -9.28
C LYS A 240 26.18 -34.16 -10.69
N ILE A 241 27.40 -34.60 -10.99
CA ILE A 241 27.97 -34.43 -12.34
C ILE A 241 27.12 -35.22 -13.35
N LYS A 242 26.63 -36.41 -12.98
CA LYS A 242 25.75 -37.21 -13.85
C LYS A 242 24.41 -36.53 -14.09
N THR A 243 23.71 -36.09 -13.05
CA THR A 243 22.42 -35.41 -13.21
C THR A 243 22.54 -34.14 -14.05
N ARG A 244 23.61 -33.35 -13.85
CA ARG A 244 23.88 -32.16 -14.65
C ARG A 244 24.19 -32.48 -16.12
N ASN A 245 24.98 -33.53 -16.38
CA ASN A 245 25.27 -33.94 -17.75
C ASN A 245 24.02 -34.49 -18.45
N GLU A 246 23.17 -35.23 -17.73
CA GLU A 246 21.88 -35.71 -18.23
C GLU A 246 20.90 -34.56 -18.51
N ALA A 247 20.90 -33.49 -17.70
CA ALA A 247 20.11 -32.29 -17.95
C ALA A 247 20.58 -31.55 -19.21
N LYS A 248 21.89 -31.35 -19.37
CA LYS A 248 22.47 -30.72 -20.56
C LYS A 248 22.19 -31.51 -21.84
N LEU A 249 22.29 -32.84 -21.79
CA LEU A 249 21.97 -33.69 -22.94
C LEU A 249 20.48 -33.60 -23.32
N LYS A 250 19.58 -33.35 -22.37
CA LYS A 250 18.16 -33.13 -22.68
C LYS A 250 17.93 -31.77 -23.34
N GLU A 251 18.59 -30.73 -22.84
CA GLU A 251 18.54 -29.38 -23.45
C GLU A 251 19.06 -29.40 -24.90
N GLU A 252 20.16 -30.10 -25.18
CA GLU A 252 20.70 -30.23 -26.56
C GLU A 252 19.77 -31.03 -27.50
N ILE A 253 18.99 -32.00 -26.98
CA ILE A 253 18.02 -32.77 -27.79
C ILE A 253 16.75 -31.96 -28.07
N ASP A 254 16.33 -31.10 -27.15
CA ASP A 254 15.15 -30.26 -27.31
C ASP A 254 15.41 -29.09 -28.29
N GLU A 255 16.64 -28.55 -28.36
CA GLU A 255 17.03 -27.51 -29.33
C GLU A 255 17.07 -28.01 -30.80
N ASP A 256 17.39 -29.29 -31.05
CA ASP A 256 17.36 -29.90 -32.38
C ASP A 256 15.95 -30.35 -32.83
N SER A 257 14.93 -30.18 -31.97
CA SER A 257 13.53 -30.57 -32.25
C SER A 257 12.59 -29.41 -32.58
N SER A 258 13.12 -28.19 -32.77
CA SER A 258 12.34 -27.06 -33.29
C SER A 258 12.10 -27.22 -34.82
N PRO A 259 10.84 -27.17 -35.29
CA PRO A 259 10.47 -27.47 -36.68
C PRO A 259 10.86 -26.42 -37.74
N GLU A 260 11.57 -25.34 -37.39
CA GLU A 260 11.82 -24.23 -38.33
C GLU A 260 13.10 -24.34 -39.19
N GLN A 261 13.94 -25.37 -39.03
CA GLN A 261 15.17 -25.50 -39.83
C GLN A 261 15.14 -26.58 -40.92
N MET A 262 14.01 -27.28 -41.10
CA MET A 262 13.88 -28.29 -42.17
C MET A 262 13.48 -27.70 -43.53
N GLU A 263 12.99 -26.45 -43.60
CA GLU A 263 12.53 -25.84 -44.86
C GLU A 263 13.64 -25.17 -45.70
N VAL A 264 14.82 -24.89 -45.13
CA VAL A 264 15.88 -24.18 -45.89
C VAL A 264 16.80 -25.15 -46.64
N LYS A 265 16.87 -26.43 -46.24
CA LYS A 265 17.80 -27.42 -46.84
C LYS A 265 17.24 -28.19 -48.03
N THR A 266 15.93 -28.11 -48.30
CA THR A 266 15.29 -28.79 -49.44
C THR A 266 15.20 -27.91 -50.69
N LEU A 267 15.45 -26.60 -50.58
CA LEU A 267 15.38 -25.66 -51.70
C LEU A 267 16.71 -25.45 -52.44
N GLU A 268 17.86 -25.74 -51.83
CA GLU A 268 19.17 -25.59 -52.51
C GLU A 268 19.57 -26.80 -53.38
N PHE A 269 18.82 -27.91 -53.36
CA PHE A 269 19.15 -29.11 -54.15
C PHE A 269 18.31 -29.27 -55.43
N ALA A 270 17.43 -28.31 -55.74
CA ALA A 270 16.51 -28.40 -56.88
C ALA A 270 16.86 -27.47 -58.06
N GLU A 271 17.96 -26.72 -58.00
CA GLU A 271 18.29 -25.69 -59.02
C GLU A 271 19.58 -25.94 -59.83
N GLU A 272 20.14 -27.16 -59.81
CA GLU A 272 21.23 -27.55 -60.70
C GLU A 272 20.91 -28.84 -61.47
N GLY A 273 20.21 -28.70 -62.60
CA GLY A 273 20.07 -29.83 -63.51
C GLY A 273 19.07 -29.68 -64.64
N GLU A 274 19.15 -28.64 -65.50
CA GLU A 274 18.58 -28.69 -66.85
C GLU A 274 19.13 -27.54 -67.76
N CYS A 275 20.23 -27.80 -68.45
CA CYS A 275 20.62 -27.26 -69.78
C CYS A 275 21.78 -28.16 -70.28
N GLU A 276 21.90 -28.69 -71.50
CA GLU A 276 21.41 -28.36 -72.84
C GLU A 276 21.33 -29.66 -73.68
N GLY A 277 20.55 -29.67 -74.77
CA GLY A 277 20.80 -30.61 -75.86
C GLY A 277 19.62 -30.97 -76.75
N THR A 278 19.16 -30.06 -77.59
CA THR A 278 18.41 -30.41 -78.81
C THR A 278 19.13 -29.88 -80.06
N ASN A 279 19.31 -30.81 -81.01
CA ASN A 279 19.41 -30.68 -82.47
C ASN A 279 20.60 -29.91 -83.08
N ASP A 280 21.55 -30.63 -83.70
CA ASP A 280 21.57 -30.98 -85.14
C ASP A 280 22.62 -32.07 -85.42
#